data_AF-A0ABD3ARI1-F1
#
_entry.id   AF-A0ABD3ARI1-F1
#
_cell.length_a   1.000
_cell.length_b   1.000
_cell.length_c   1.000
_cell.angle_alpha   90.00
_cell.angle_beta   90.00
_cell.angle_gamma   90.00
#
_symmetry.space_group_name_H-M   'P 1'
#
loop_
_entity.id
_entity.type
_entity.pdbx_description
1 polymer ?
#
loop_
_entity_poly.entity_id
_entity_poly.type
_entity_poly.pdbx_seq_one_letter_code
_entity_poly.pdbx_strand_id
1 'polypeptide(L)'
;MYYGLETPIAHRFINGTKEQVLYGVNFAYGGTGVFDTGNGNPDMTSQIDLLKKLLMDSVITKADLESSLCLLSVAGNDYAAYLLHNGKIEDLQEFIRRVVNQLAKDLKTLHDMGARKIAVPSMPPQGCAPMFAESFTKCNDTINLLVVAHDLFLNKAVDDLNRESGDSSYYMPDFYNMFRKAYDSGN
;
A
#
# COMPACT_ATOMS: atom_id res chain seq x y z
N MET A 1 11.44 12.25 10.54
CA MET A 1 11.07 11.98 11.94
C MET A 1 11.38 10.52 12.23
N TYR A 2 12.45 10.24 12.98
CA TYR A 2 12.82 8.89 13.38
C TYR A 2 12.22 8.65 14.77
N TYR A 3 11.25 7.75 14.87
CA TYR A 3 10.49 7.51 16.11
C TYR A 3 11.17 6.52 17.06
N GLY A 4 12.46 6.20 16.86
CA GLY A 4 13.20 5.27 17.71
C GLY A 4 12.77 3.80 17.60
N LEU A 5 11.95 3.46 16.60
CA LEU A 5 11.57 2.08 16.29
C LEU A 5 12.66 1.43 15.46
N GLU A 6 13.04 0.20 15.82
CA GLU A 6 13.88 -0.63 14.96
C GLU A 6 13.17 -0.87 13.62
N THR A 7 13.95 -0.85 12.53
CA THR A 7 13.38 -1.02 11.19
C THR A 7 12.98 -2.49 11.00
N PRO A 8 11.74 -2.77 10.55
CA PRO A 8 11.31 -4.13 10.23
C PRO A 8 12.29 -4.82 9.27
N ILE A 9 12.72 -6.04 9.60
CA ILE A 9 13.63 -6.81 8.75
C ILE A 9 12.88 -7.22 7.48
N ALA A 10 13.51 -7.10 6.30
CA ALA A 10 12.88 -7.56 5.07
C ALA A 10 12.68 -9.07 5.11
N HIS A 11 11.50 -9.55 4.71
CA HIS A 11 11.10 -10.96 4.79
C HIS A 11 12.12 -11.91 4.16
N ARG A 12 12.79 -11.49 3.08
CA ARG A 12 13.83 -12.26 2.38
C ARG A 12 15.04 -12.62 3.26
N PHE A 13 15.23 -11.95 4.39
CA PHE A 13 16.35 -12.20 5.33
C PHE A 13 15.93 -12.98 6.58
N ILE A 14 14.67 -13.39 6.68
CA ILE A 14 14.15 -14.14 7.83
C ILE A 14 14.32 -15.64 7.58
N ASN A 15 14.80 -16.37 8.59
CA ASN A 15 14.92 -17.82 8.58
C ASN A 15 13.83 -18.53 9.42
N GLY A 16 12.85 -17.77 9.92
CA GLY A 16 11.64 -18.29 10.55
C GLY A 16 11.68 -18.35 12.07
N THR A 17 12.58 -17.63 12.74
CA THR A 17 12.57 -17.56 14.21
C THR A 17 11.77 -16.37 14.73
N LYS A 18 11.18 -16.52 15.92
CA LYS A 18 10.36 -15.47 16.55
C LYS A 18 11.19 -14.23 16.91
N GLU A 19 12.46 -14.42 17.27
CA GLU A 19 13.37 -13.34 17.65
C GLU A 19 13.64 -12.37 16.48
N GLN A 20 13.68 -12.88 15.24
CA GLN A 20 13.91 -12.07 14.05
C GLN A 20 12.70 -11.20 13.66
N VAL A 21 11.51 -11.56 14.11
CA VAL A 21 10.26 -10.86 13.75
C VAL A 21 9.74 -9.96 14.87
N LEU A 22 10.47 -9.87 15.98
CA LEU A 22 10.05 -9.15 17.19
C LEU A 22 9.69 -7.68 16.94
N TYR A 23 10.43 -7.00 16.06
CA TYR A 23 10.22 -5.59 15.71
C TYR A 23 9.49 -5.39 14.38
N GLY A 24 8.90 -6.46 13.86
CA GLY A 24 8.15 -6.46 12.62
C GLY A 24 8.94 -6.98 11.42
N VAL A 25 8.19 -7.20 10.33
CA VAL A 25 8.69 -7.75 9.07
C VAL A 25 8.24 -6.89 7.91
N ASN A 26 9.14 -6.59 6.98
CA ASN A 26 8.83 -5.90 5.74
C ASN A 26 8.68 -6.90 4.58
N PHE A 27 7.45 -7.04 4.09
CA PHE A 27 7.13 -7.90 2.95
C PHE A 27 7.12 -7.16 1.61
N ALA A 28 7.40 -5.84 1.59
CA ALA A 28 7.28 -5.00 0.41
C ALA A 28 8.41 -5.24 -0.61
N TYR A 29 8.05 -5.16 -1.89
CA TYR A 29 8.98 -5.27 -3.01
C TYR A 29 8.90 -4.00 -3.88
N GLY A 30 10.05 -3.39 -4.17
CA GLY A 30 10.12 -2.22 -5.02
C GLY A 30 9.56 -2.49 -6.43
N GLY A 31 8.77 -1.55 -6.94
CA GLY A 31 8.15 -1.63 -8.27
C GLY A 31 6.93 -2.55 -8.38
N THR A 32 6.50 -3.20 -7.29
CA THR A 32 5.29 -4.05 -7.29
C THR A 32 4.03 -3.23 -7.10
N GLY A 33 2.91 -3.83 -7.49
CA GLY A 33 1.57 -3.26 -7.38
C GLY A 33 0.60 -4.21 -6.69
N VAL A 34 -0.67 -3.82 -6.70
CA VAL A 34 -1.78 -4.71 -6.36
C VAL A 34 -1.84 -5.87 -7.34
N PHE A 35 -1.58 -5.60 -8.62
CA PHE A 35 -1.42 -6.59 -9.68
C PHE A 35 0.05 -6.73 -10.10
N ASP A 36 0.33 -7.75 -10.92
CA ASP A 36 1.63 -7.94 -11.56
C ASP A 36 1.99 -6.72 -12.45
N THR A 37 3.14 -6.13 -12.16
CA THR A 37 3.69 -4.97 -12.86
C THR A 37 4.78 -5.35 -13.88
N GLY A 38 4.98 -6.64 -14.14
CA GLY A 38 5.91 -7.15 -15.15
C GLY A 38 7.37 -7.18 -14.71
N ASN A 39 7.66 -6.97 -13.41
CA ASN A 39 9.02 -6.94 -12.88
C ASN A 39 9.49 -8.28 -12.25
N GLY A 40 8.65 -9.31 -12.26
CA GLY A 40 8.94 -10.64 -11.73
C GLY A 40 8.96 -10.76 -10.20
N ASN A 41 8.57 -9.71 -9.47
CA ASN A 41 8.41 -9.74 -8.01
C ASN A 41 6.95 -10.09 -7.63
N PRO A 42 6.71 -10.59 -6.41
CA PRO A 42 5.36 -10.93 -5.93
C PRO A 42 4.46 -9.69 -5.87
N ASP A 43 3.25 -9.80 -6.40
CA ASP A 43 2.19 -8.81 -6.21
C ASP A 43 1.75 -8.71 -4.74
N MET A 44 0.86 -7.75 -4.44
CA MET A 44 0.43 -7.48 -3.07
C MET A 44 -0.21 -8.70 -2.40
N THR A 45 -1.10 -9.42 -3.09
CA THR A 45 -1.72 -10.64 -2.56
C THR A 45 -0.65 -11.70 -2.24
N SER A 46 0.33 -11.90 -3.12
CA SER A 46 1.44 -12.81 -2.87
C SER A 46 2.32 -12.38 -1.68
N GLN A 47 2.50 -11.08 -1.45
CA GLN A 47 3.20 -10.57 -0.26
C GLN A 47 2.42 -10.84 1.03
N ILE A 48 1.08 -10.80 1.01
CA ILE A 48 0.22 -11.18 2.13
C ILE A 48 0.31 -12.69 2.40
N ASP A 49 0.42 -13.51 1.36
CA ASP A 49 0.62 -14.96 1.52
C ASP A 49 1.94 -15.29 2.23
N LEU A 50 2.99 -14.47 2.07
CA LEU A 50 4.23 -14.61 2.85
C LEU A 50 3.99 -14.34 4.35
N LEU A 51 3.20 -13.33 4.69
CA LEU A 51 2.79 -13.07 6.08
C LEU A 51 1.96 -14.24 6.63
N LYS A 52 1.00 -14.73 5.84
CA LYS A 52 0.16 -15.88 6.20
C LYS A 52 1.00 -17.11 6.48
N LYS A 53 2.08 -17.33 5.73
CA LYS A 53 3.03 -18.41 5.97
C LYS A 53 3.67 -18.32 7.36
N LEU A 54 4.08 -17.13 7.82
CA LEU A 54 4.62 -16.98 9.18
C LEU A 54 3.61 -17.35 10.27
N LEU A 55 2.32 -17.08 10.04
CA LEU A 55 1.24 -17.48 10.95
C LEU A 55 1.03 -19.01 10.93
N MET A 56 1.05 -19.63 9.75
CA MET A 56 0.92 -21.08 9.60
C MET A 56 2.09 -21.85 10.21
N ASP A 57 3.31 -21.32 10.05
CA ASP A 57 4.54 -21.88 10.60
C ASP A 57 4.71 -21.55 12.10
N SER A 58 3.72 -20.88 12.73
CA SER A 58 3.73 -20.47 14.14
C SER A 58 4.92 -19.58 14.54
N VAL A 59 5.55 -18.92 13.58
CA VAL A 59 6.61 -17.91 13.81
C VAL A 59 6.01 -16.67 14.46
N ILE A 60 4.81 -16.30 14.00
CA ILE A 60 3.94 -15.31 14.63
C ILE A 60 2.62 -15.97 15.02
N THR A 61 1.95 -15.40 16.01
CA THR A 61 0.63 -15.82 16.47
C THR A 61 -0.45 -14.83 16.04
N LYS A 62 -1.72 -15.22 16.16
CA LYS A 62 -2.84 -14.30 15.93
C LYS A 62 -2.79 -13.09 16.89
N ALA A 63 -2.38 -13.30 18.14
CA ALA A 63 -2.22 -12.21 19.12
C ALA A 63 -1.11 -11.23 18.71
N ASP A 64 -0.04 -11.73 18.08
CA ASP A 64 1.00 -10.87 17.50
C ASP A 64 0.41 -9.99 16.37
N LEU A 65 -0.44 -10.54 15.50
CA LEU A 65 -1.14 -9.76 14.47
C LEU A 65 -2.16 -8.75 15.03
N GLU A 66 -2.96 -9.16 16.01
CA GLU A 66 -3.97 -8.30 16.66
C GLU A 66 -3.32 -7.07 17.33
N SER A 67 -2.12 -7.25 17.90
CA SER A 67 -1.35 -6.19 18.55
C SER A 67 -0.44 -5.40 17.59
N SER A 68 -0.24 -5.84 16.35
CA SER A 68 0.61 -5.20 15.34
C SER A 68 -0.13 -4.15 14.50
N LEU A 69 0.62 -3.26 13.86
CA LEU A 69 0.15 -2.39 12.78
C LEU A 69 0.53 -3.02 11.44
N CYS A 70 -0.45 -3.32 10.58
CA CYS A 70 -0.21 -3.71 9.20
C CYS A 70 -0.29 -2.47 8.31
N LEU A 71 0.78 -2.16 7.58
CA LEU A 71 0.83 -1.04 6.63
C LEU A 71 0.87 -1.59 5.19
N LEU A 72 -0.17 -1.30 4.40
CA LEU A 72 -0.28 -1.68 2.99
C LEU A 72 -0.26 -0.43 2.12
N SER A 73 0.76 -0.26 1.30
CA SER A 73 0.96 0.96 0.50
C SER A 73 0.90 0.67 -0.99
N VAL A 74 0.08 1.44 -1.72
CA VAL A 74 0.07 1.49 -3.18
C VAL A 74 0.61 2.85 -3.62
N ALA A 75 1.67 2.84 -4.44
CA ALA A 75 2.39 4.06 -4.82
C ALA A 75 2.41 4.30 -6.35
N GLY A 76 1.43 3.75 -7.08
CA GLY A 76 1.24 4.04 -8.50
C GLY A 76 1.94 3.11 -9.50
N ASN A 77 2.64 2.06 -9.05
CA ASN A 77 3.30 1.11 -9.96
C ASN A 77 2.32 0.39 -10.88
N ASP A 78 1.12 0.02 -10.41
CA ASP A 78 0.06 -0.54 -11.26
C ASP A 78 -0.27 0.38 -12.44
N TYR A 79 -0.36 1.69 -12.19
CA TYR A 79 -0.71 2.68 -13.20
C TYR A 79 0.44 2.97 -14.16
N ALA A 80 1.67 3.05 -13.65
CA ALA A 80 2.86 3.16 -14.48
C ALA A 80 2.98 1.94 -15.42
N ALA A 81 2.84 0.72 -14.88
CA ALA A 81 2.89 -0.51 -15.65
C ALA A 81 1.74 -0.58 -16.68
N TYR A 82 0.51 -0.23 -16.28
CA TYR A 82 -0.63 -0.19 -17.18
C TYR A 82 -0.37 0.71 -18.39
N LEU A 83 0.13 1.92 -18.18
CA LEU A 83 0.45 2.86 -19.27
C LEU A 83 1.63 2.38 -20.13
N LEU A 84 2.67 1.81 -19.52
CA LEU A 84 3.82 1.24 -20.23
C LEU A 84 3.46 0.04 -21.10
N HIS A 85 2.40 -0.71 -20.74
CA HIS A 85 1.91 -1.86 -21.49
C HIS A 85 0.76 -1.52 -22.45
N ASN A 86 0.76 -0.31 -23.01
CA ASN A 86 -0.23 0.19 -23.97
C ASN A 86 -1.67 0.29 -23.42
N GLY A 87 -1.83 0.39 -22.10
CA GLY A 87 -3.09 0.74 -21.48
C GLY A 87 -3.53 2.15 -21.88
N LYS A 88 -4.84 2.35 -22.04
CA LYS A 88 -5.39 3.62 -22.51
C LYS A 88 -5.81 4.51 -21.34
N ILE A 89 -5.55 5.81 -21.47
CA ILE A 89 -5.98 6.80 -20.46
C ILE A 89 -7.50 6.79 -20.28
N GLU A 90 -8.28 6.59 -21.36
CA GLU A 90 -9.75 6.52 -21.31
C GLU A 90 -10.29 5.40 -20.42
N ASP A 91 -9.57 4.28 -20.32
CA ASP A 91 -9.94 3.10 -19.53
C ASP A 91 -9.34 3.12 -18.12
N LEU A 92 -8.48 4.11 -17.82
CA LEU A 92 -7.71 4.17 -16.59
C LEU A 92 -8.59 4.29 -15.35
N GLN A 93 -9.74 4.97 -15.45
CA GLN A 93 -10.68 5.07 -14.34
C GLN A 93 -11.28 3.70 -13.97
N GLU A 94 -11.57 2.85 -14.96
CA GLU A 94 -12.02 1.47 -14.71
C GLU A 94 -10.88 0.65 -14.09
N PHE A 95 -9.66 0.81 -14.59
CA PHE A 95 -8.50 0.14 -14.03
C PHE A 95 -8.23 0.57 -12.58
N ILE A 96 -8.36 1.86 -12.24
CA ILE A 96 -8.29 2.36 -10.87
C ILE A 96 -9.30 1.64 -9.97
N ARG A 97 -10.56 1.50 -10.42
CA ARG A 97 -11.57 0.75 -9.66
C ARG A 97 -11.16 -0.70 -9.44
N ARG A 98 -10.59 -1.37 -10.45
CA ARG A 98 -10.10 -2.75 -10.32
C ARG A 98 -8.98 -2.86 -9.28
N VAL A 99 -8.02 -1.93 -9.31
CA VAL A 99 -6.93 -1.86 -8.32
C VAL A 99 -7.48 -1.68 -6.92
N VAL A 100 -8.36 -0.70 -6.70
CA VAL A 100 -8.94 -0.43 -5.37
C VAL A 100 -9.82 -1.59 -4.89
N ASN A 101 -10.60 -2.22 -5.78
CA ASN A 101 -11.42 -3.38 -5.41
C ASN A 101 -10.57 -4.58 -4.98
N GLN A 102 -9.43 -4.82 -5.62
CA GLN A 102 -8.54 -5.89 -5.20
C GLN A 102 -7.81 -5.52 -3.90
N LEU A 103 -7.32 -4.28 -3.78
CA LEU A 103 -6.75 -3.76 -2.53
C LEU A 103 -7.73 -3.91 -1.35
N ALA A 104 -9.01 -3.63 -1.54
CA ALA A 104 -10.03 -3.82 -0.50
C ALA A 104 -10.14 -5.29 -0.05
N LYS A 105 -10.00 -6.26 -0.97
CA LYS A 105 -9.98 -7.69 -0.64
C LYS A 105 -8.71 -8.08 0.12
N ASP A 106 -7.57 -7.51 -0.26
CA ASP A 106 -6.30 -7.71 0.43
C ASP A 106 -6.37 -7.18 1.87
N LEU A 107 -6.93 -5.98 2.08
CA LEU A 107 -7.20 -5.40 3.40
C LEU A 107 -8.16 -6.28 4.23
N LYS A 108 -9.23 -6.78 3.61
CA LYS A 108 -10.17 -7.72 4.26
C LYS A 108 -9.47 -9.01 4.67
N THR A 109 -8.61 -9.56 3.82
CA THR A 109 -7.84 -10.77 4.10
C THR A 109 -6.96 -10.61 5.35
N LEU A 110 -6.27 -9.48 5.51
CA LEU A 110 -5.47 -9.20 6.71
C LEU A 110 -6.33 -9.13 7.98
N HIS A 111 -7.49 -8.51 7.89
CA HIS A 111 -8.43 -8.46 9.00
C HIS A 111 -8.93 -9.85 9.39
N ASP A 112 -9.28 -10.68 8.40
CA ASP A 112 -9.71 -12.06 8.59
C ASP A 112 -8.59 -12.93 9.20
N MET A 113 -7.32 -12.63 8.88
CA MET A 113 -6.14 -13.25 9.51
C MET A 113 -5.92 -12.84 10.98
N GLY A 114 -6.55 -11.74 11.44
CA GLY A 114 -6.47 -11.27 12.82
C GLY A 114 -5.92 -9.85 12.98
N ALA A 115 -5.50 -9.17 11.92
CA ALA A 115 -5.04 -7.79 12.05
C ALA A 115 -6.20 -6.86 12.46
N ARG A 116 -5.94 -5.96 13.41
CA ARG A 116 -6.94 -4.98 13.92
C ARG A 116 -6.53 -3.52 13.74
N LYS A 117 -5.28 -3.29 13.32
CA LYS A 117 -4.76 -1.96 12.98
C LYS A 117 -4.17 -2.06 11.59
N ILE A 118 -4.94 -1.66 10.59
CA ILE A 118 -4.57 -1.76 9.18
C ILE A 118 -4.52 -0.35 8.60
N ALA A 119 -3.33 0.14 8.29
CA ALA A 119 -3.12 1.41 7.62
C ALA A 119 -2.96 1.19 6.12
N VAL A 120 -3.75 1.93 5.35
CA VAL A 120 -3.64 2.03 3.88
C VAL A 120 -3.56 3.49 3.50
N PRO A 121 -2.35 4.07 3.39
CA PRO A 121 -2.21 5.49 3.11
C PRO A 121 -2.79 5.84 1.74
N SER A 122 -3.26 7.07 1.65
CA SER A 122 -3.56 7.68 0.35
C SER A 122 -2.31 7.69 -0.53
N MET A 123 -2.49 7.77 -1.83
CA MET A 123 -1.35 7.78 -2.73
C MET A 123 -0.65 9.16 -2.70
N PRO A 124 0.70 9.22 -2.61
CA PRO A 124 1.42 10.48 -2.75
C PRO A 124 1.13 11.14 -4.12
N PRO A 125 1.25 12.48 -4.26
CA PRO A 125 0.97 13.18 -5.51
C PRO A 125 1.99 12.78 -6.59
N GLN A 126 1.67 11.74 -7.35
CA GLN A 126 2.56 11.13 -8.34
C GLN A 126 2.96 12.12 -9.44
N GLY A 127 2.13 13.11 -9.74
CA GLY A 127 2.47 14.17 -10.68
C GLY A 127 3.66 15.03 -10.23
N CYS A 128 4.06 14.97 -8.97
CA CYS A 128 5.25 15.64 -8.45
C CYS A 128 6.50 14.75 -8.43
N ALA A 129 6.37 13.45 -8.73
CA ALA A 129 7.52 12.56 -8.79
C ALA A 129 8.39 12.90 -10.02
N PRO A 130 9.73 12.79 -9.96
CA PRO A 130 10.63 13.17 -11.06
C PRO A 130 10.30 12.51 -12.41
N MET A 131 9.67 11.33 -12.39
CA MET A 131 9.26 10.60 -13.60
C MET A 131 8.05 11.24 -14.33
N PHE A 132 7.17 11.92 -13.59
CA PHE A 132 5.88 12.41 -14.11
C PHE A 132 5.73 13.93 -14.06
N ALA A 133 6.57 14.63 -13.31
CA ALA A 133 6.53 16.08 -13.17
C ALA A 133 6.84 16.79 -14.50
N GLU A 134 6.26 17.97 -14.68
CA GLU A 134 6.54 18.83 -15.85
C GLU A 134 7.89 19.54 -15.70
N SER A 135 8.30 19.86 -14.47
CA SER A 135 9.62 20.39 -14.13
C SER A 135 9.92 20.15 -12.65
N PHE A 136 11.13 20.51 -12.19
CA PHE A 136 11.48 20.44 -10.77
C PHE A 136 10.53 21.23 -9.85
N THR A 137 9.90 22.28 -10.35
CA THR A 137 9.00 23.18 -9.60
C THR A 137 7.53 23.04 -9.99
N LYS A 138 7.20 22.21 -10.99
CA LYS A 138 5.84 22.06 -11.52
C LYS A 138 5.44 20.60 -11.63
N CYS A 139 4.46 20.22 -10.82
CA CYS A 139 3.82 18.91 -10.90
C CYS A 139 2.92 18.81 -12.14
N ASN A 140 2.69 17.58 -12.59
CA ASN A 140 1.71 17.26 -13.61
C ASN A 140 0.31 17.07 -12.98
N ASP A 141 -0.57 18.05 -13.19
CA ASP A 141 -1.90 18.06 -12.59
C ASP A 141 -2.81 16.96 -13.15
N THR A 142 -2.63 16.57 -14.41
CA THR A 142 -3.39 15.46 -15.01
C THR A 142 -3.10 14.14 -14.28
N ILE A 143 -1.84 13.88 -13.94
CA ILE A 143 -1.47 12.70 -13.15
C ILE A 143 -2.02 12.81 -11.73
N ASN A 144 -1.95 13.99 -11.11
CA ASN A 144 -2.52 14.18 -9.76
C ASN A 144 -4.04 13.99 -9.72
N LEU A 145 -4.79 14.31 -10.79
CA LEU A 145 -6.22 14.02 -10.86
C LEU A 145 -6.50 12.50 -10.80
N LEU A 146 -5.65 11.68 -11.38
CA LEU A 146 -5.78 10.21 -11.32
C LEU A 146 -5.49 9.69 -9.90
N VAL A 147 -4.50 10.28 -9.22
CA VAL A 147 -4.19 10.01 -7.82
C VAL A 147 -5.39 10.35 -6.93
N VAL A 148 -5.99 11.53 -7.11
CA VAL A 148 -7.21 11.93 -6.39
C VAL A 148 -8.37 10.96 -6.66
N ALA A 149 -8.54 10.50 -7.90
CA ALA A 149 -9.56 9.51 -8.23
C ALA A 149 -9.34 8.17 -7.51
N HIS A 150 -8.09 7.68 -7.43
CA HIS A 150 -7.74 6.51 -6.62
C HIS A 150 -8.12 6.72 -5.16
N ASP A 151 -7.69 7.83 -4.57
CA ASP A 151 -7.89 8.12 -3.15
C ASP A 151 -9.38 8.26 -2.79
N LEU A 152 -10.22 8.79 -3.68
CA LEU A 152 -11.67 8.83 -3.50
C LEU A 152 -12.29 7.42 -3.45
N PHE A 153 -11.88 6.53 -4.37
CA PHE A 153 -12.37 5.14 -4.33
C PHE A 153 -11.84 4.39 -3.12
N LEU A 154 -10.57 4.59 -2.75
CA LEU A 154 -9.96 3.97 -1.60
C LEU A 154 -10.63 4.41 -0.29
N ASN A 155 -10.89 5.71 -0.14
CA ASN A 155 -11.60 6.24 1.03
C ASN A 155 -12.98 5.59 1.19
N LYS A 156 -13.74 5.49 0.09
CA LYS A 156 -15.02 4.78 0.08
C LYS A 156 -14.87 3.31 0.47
N ALA A 157 -13.86 2.61 -0.06
CA ALA A 157 -13.62 1.21 0.26
C ALA A 157 -13.26 1.01 1.74
N VAL A 158 -12.45 1.90 2.33
CA VAL A 158 -12.11 1.89 3.76
C VAL A 158 -13.36 2.12 4.63
N ASP A 159 -14.22 3.07 4.25
CA ASP A 159 -15.48 3.32 4.95
C ASP A 159 -16.44 2.13 4.87
N ASP A 160 -16.54 1.48 3.70
CA ASP A 160 -17.35 0.29 3.51
C ASP A 160 -16.79 -0.88 4.37
N LEU A 161 -15.47 -1.09 4.39
CA LEU A 161 -14.82 -2.12 5.20
C LEU A 161 -15.02 -1.93 6.71
N ASN A 162 -14.85 -0.70 7.23
CA ASN A 162 -15.10 -0.39 8.64
C ASN A 162 -16.59 -0.60 9.01
N ARG A 163 -17.52 -0.31 8.09
CA ARG A 163 -18.95 -0.62 8.28
C ARG A 163 -19.22 -2.12 8.31
N GLU A 164 -18.58 -2.89 7.43
CA GLU A 164 -18.72 -4.35 7.35
C GLU A 164 -18.14 -5.07 8.57
N SER A 165 -16.96 -4.66 9.06
CA SER A 165 -16.30 -5.31 10.19
C SER A 165 -16.98 -4.99 11.53
N GLY A 166 -17.67 -3.85 11.62
CA GLY A 166 -18.26 -3.36 12.87
C GLY A 166 -17.24 -2.80 13.85
N ASP A 167 -15.98 -2.63 13.43
CA ASP A 167 -14.91 -1.99 14.18
C ASP A 167 -14.10 -1.02 13.30
N SER A 168 -13.40 -0.08 13.92
CA SER A 168 -12.56 0.89 13.21
C SER A 168 -11.15 0.32 12.98
N SER A 169 -11.05 -0.82 12.30
CA SER A 169 -9.77 -1.50 12.05
C SER A 169 -8.94 -0.87 10.94
N TYR A 170 -9.57 -0.13 10.01
CA TYR A 170 -8.94 0.41 8.82
C TYR A 170 -8.75 1.92 8.91
N TYR A 171 -7.52 2.38 8.63
CA TYR A 171 -7.12 3.79 8.70
C TYR A 171 -6.48 4.21 7.37
N MET A 172 -6.81 5.42 6.91
CA MET A 172 -6.22 6.00 5.70
C MET A 172 -5.38 7.24 6.06
N PRO A 173 -4.08 7.07 6.35
CA PRO A 173 -3.17 8.21 6.50
C PRO A 173 -3.12 9.07 5.23
N ASP A 174 -3.21 10.39 5.40
CA ASP A 174 -3.20 11.36 4.29
C ASP A 174 -1.77 11.64 3.81
N PHE A 175 -1.23 10.68 3.06
CA PHE A 175 0.09 10.81 2.46
C PHE A 175 0.09 11.86 1.35
N TYR A 176 -1.02 12.03 0.62
CA TYR A 176 -1.12 13.03 -0.43
C TYR A 176 -0.73 14.41 0.08
N ASN A 177 -1.41 14.90 1.12
CA ASN A 177 -1.14 16.22 1.68
C ASN A 177 0.19 16.27 2.46
N MET A 178 0.60 15.17 3.10
CA MET A 178 1.89 15.09 3.78
C MET A 178 3.05 15.33 2.80
N PHE A 179 3.06 14.61 1.68
CA PHE A 179 4.09 14.76 0.64
C PHE A 179 3.96 16.09 -0.09
N ARG A 180 2.74 16.57 -0.34
CA ARG A 180 2.53 17.87 -0.96
C ARG A 180 3.13 19.01 -0.12
N LYS A 181 2.88 19.03 1.19
CA LYS A 181 3.48 20.00 2.11
C LYS A 181 5.00 19.95 2.11
N ALA A 182 5.58 18.75 2.10
CA ALA A 182 7.03 18.59 2.04
C ALA A 182 7.61 19.16 0.73
N TYR A 183 6.97 18.87 -0.41
CA TYR A 183 7.34 19.42 -1.71
C TYR A 183 7.25 20.95 -1.74
N ASP A 184 6.15 21.51 -1.24
CA ASP A 184 5.93 22.96 -1.22
C ASP A 184 6.87 23.69 -0.25
N SER A 185 7.35 23.02 0.82
CA SER A 185 8.31 23.61 1.77
C SER A 185 9.76 23.60 1.29
N GLY A 186 10.07 22.83 0.24
CA GLY A 186 11.41 22.74 -0.36
C GLY A 186 11.62 23.65 -1.57
N ASN A 187 10.57 24.32 -2.04
CA ASN A 187 10.58 25.32 -3.10
C ASN A 187 10.44 26.73 -2.51
#